data_AF-A0A8T5UK42-F1
#
_entry.id   AF-A0A8T5UK42-F1
#
_cell.length_a   1.000
_cell.length_b   1.000
_cell.length_c   1.000
_cell.angle_alpha   90.00
_cell.angle_beta   90.00
_cell.angle_gamma   90.00
#
_symmetry.space_group_name_H-M   'P 1'
#
loop_
_entity.id
_entity.type
_entity.pdbx_description
1 polymer ?
#
loop_
_entity_poly.entity_id
_entity_poly.type
_entity_poly.pdbx_seq_one_letter_code
_entity_poly.pdbx_strand_id
1 'polypeptide(L)'
;MSKDIKNTLDNIESSENLVANAQAKANRLQELIEKQKRVISDQDVIIEEQKSKISRMYDVPEDILELKELIGTQRALLNEKEMELDHAKGNVIQIETELELYKKQSEPIHKRLDETYESIGTTKAELAEKKSEVLLKTERIKNLENKVREIRAFADKLQDEQVKILNDMDKKGKSEVESIRKEYLEEKNDANAKLREMNQMLLDSKLISTEASSDAKDIKSRFEEILNKQEDLIHKNEVLRDEKRNLEAEIRKFDEKMKVLRNFKEENEAKITYYDRLTPLMEQEAQFKAFLIIEKVKSISLDDLRNAMGSPIVLIKKIVQNLQDADLLEIDDVGKFHVKSIEK
;
A
#
# COMPACT_ATOMS: atom_id res chain seq x y z
N MET A 1 148.93 -193.66 58.33
CA MET A 1 147.69 -193.01 58.82
C MET A 1 148.02 -191.58 59.26
N SER A 2 147.83 -190.58 58.38
CA SER A 2 148.05 -189.14 58.66
C SER A 2 147.34 -188.24 57.62
N LYS A 3 146.20 -188.68 57.07
CA LYS A 3 145.48 -187.93 56.01
C LYS A 3 144.11 -187.39 56.45
N ASP A 4 143.52 -187.90 57.53
CA ASP A 4 142.14 -187.53 57.91
C ASP A 4 142.03 -186.33 58.89
N ILE A 5 143.11 -185.97 59.59
CA ILE A 5 143.08 -184.83 60.54
C ILE A 5 143.25 -183.49 59.81
N LYS A 6 143.93 -183.46 58.65
CA LYS A 6 144.17 -182.21 57.92
C LYS A 6 142.91 -181.69 57.22
N ASN A 7 142.10 -182.59 56.66
CA ASN A 7 140.85 -182.23 55.98
C ASN A 7 139.74 -181.73 56.93
N THR A 8 139.78 -182.11 58.21
CA THR A 8 138.81 -181.62 59.20
C THR A 8 139.17 -180.23 59.73
N LEU A 9 140.46 -179.91 59.84
CA LEU A 9 140.93 -178.57 60.19
C LEU A 9 140.63 -177.54 59.10
N ASP A 10 140.89 -177.87 57.82
CA ASP A 10 140.60 -176.97 56.70
C ASP A 10 139.08 -176.66 56.58
N ASN A 11 138.21 -177.62 56.94
CA ASN A 11 136.76 -177.40 56.98
C ASN A 11 136.32 -176.47 58.13
N ILE A 12 136.95 -176.58 59.31
CA ILE A 12 136.68 -175.68 60.45
C ILE A 12 137.14 -174.25 60.12
N GLU A 13 138.31 -174.10 59.50
CA GLU A 13 138.85 -172.80 59.09
C GLU A 13 138.00 -172.15 57.96
N SER A 14 137.43 -172.95 57.06
CA SER A 14 136.45 -172.47 56.07
C SER A 14 135.13 -172.01 56.71
N SER A 15 134.68 -172.73 57.75
CA SER A 15 133.46 -172.42 58.50
C SER A 15 133.60 -171.13 59.31
N GLU A 16 134.73 -170.94 60.00
CA GLU A 16 135.01 -169.70 60.72
C GLU A 16 135.09 -168.49 59.79
N ASN A 17 135.74 -168.62 58.62
CA ASN A 17 135.77 -167.57 57.61
C ASN A 17 134.37 -167.23 57.06
N LEU A 18 133.49 -168.22 56.91
CA LEU A 18 132.10 -167.99 56.50
C LEU A 18 131.30 -167.26 57.58
N VAL A 19 131.46 -167.63 58.86
CA VAL A 19 130.80 -166.96 59.99
C VAL A 19 131.30 -165.52 60.14
N ALA A 20 132.61 -165.28 60.03
CA ALA A 20 133.18 -163.93 60.06
C ALA A 20 132.66 -163.06 58.92
N ASN A 21 132.56 -163.60 57.70
CA ASN A 21 131.97 -162.90 56.55
C ASN A 21 130.47 -162.62 56.73
N ALA A 22 129.72 -163.55 57.33
CA ALA A 22 128.31 -163.36 57.64
C ALA A 22 128.11 -162.27 58.70
N GLN A 23 128.94 -162.26 59.76
CA GLN A 23 128.93 -161.25 60.80
C GLN A 23 129.30 -159.86 60.26
N ALA A 24 130.30 -159.78 59.38
CA ALA A 24 130.66 -158.55 58.70
C ALA A 24 129.52 -158.01 57.81
N LYS A 25 128.81 -158.91 57.09
CA LYS A 25 127.60 -158.53 56.33
C LYS A 25 126.47 -158.08 57.26
N ALA A 26 126.26 -158.75 58.39
CA ALA A 26 125.24 -158.38 59.37
C ALA A 26 125.50 -156.99 59.95
N ASN A 27 126.74 -156.70 60.37
CA ASN A 27 127.14 -155.38 60.85
C ASN A 27 126.94 -154.29 59.80
N ARG A 28 127.27 -154.57 58.53
CA ARG A 28 127.10 -153.63 57.42
C ARG A 28 125.61 -153.37 57.10
N LEU A 29 124.77 -154.40 57.17
CA LEU A 29 123.32 -154.26 57.02
C LEU A 29 122.73 -153.44 58.18
N GLN A 30 123.20 -153.65 59.40
CA GLN A 30 122.76 -152.88 60.56
C GLN A 30 123.13 -151.40 60.44
N GLU A 31 124.34 -151.09 59.96
CA GLU A 31 124.74 -149.72 59.66
C GLU A 31 123.90 -149.07 58.55
N LEU A 32 123.53 -149.84 57.52
CA LEU A 32 122.62 -149.38 56.45
C LEU A 32 121.20 -149.15 56.96
N ILE A 33 120.69 -149.99 57.87
CA ILE A 33 119.39 -149.83 58.50
C ILE A 33 119.36 -148.54 59.34
N GLU A 34 120.40 -148.28 60.12
CA GLU A 34 120.49 -147.04 60.91
C GLU A 34 120.58 -145.80 60.01
N LYS A 35 121.31 -145.87 58.89
CA LYS A 35 121.31 -144.79 57.88
C LYS A 35 119.93 -144.59 57.26
N GLN A 36 119.22 -145.67 56.89
CA GLN A 36 117.87 -145.57 56.35
C GLN A 36 116.87 -144.98 57.34
N LYS A 37 116.96 -145.34 58.63
CA LYS A 37 116.12 -144.73 59.68
C LYS A 37 116.32 -143.22 59.78
N ARG A 38 117.57 -142.74 59.70
CA ARG A 38 117.86 -141.30 59.68
C ARG A 38 117.24 -140.63 58.45
N VAL A 39 117.41 -141.22 57.26
CA VAL A 39 116.83 -140.68 56.02
C VAL A 39 115.30 -140.62 56.10
N ILE A 40 114.64 -141.63 56.65
CA ILE A 40 113.19 -141.64 56.86
C ILE A 40 112.77 -140.50 57.79
N SER A 41 113.48 -140.33 58.91
CA SER A 41 113.22 -139.23 59.85
C SER A 41 113.36 -137.86 59.18
N ASP A 42 114.39 -137.66 58.35
CA ASP A 42 114.60 -136.41 57.62
C ASP A 42 113.48 -136.18 56.59
N GLN A 43 113.02 -137.24 55.92
CA GLN A 43 111.90 -137.18 54.97
C GLN A 43 110.58 -136.84 55.67
N ASP A 44 110.31 -137.40 56.85
CA ASP A 44 109.13 -137.08 57.64
C ASP A 44 109.07 -135.59 58.02
N VAL A 45 110.21 -135.01 58.39
CA VAL A 45 110.33 -133.56 58.67
C VAL A 45 110.01 -132.75 57.40
N ILE A 46 110.56 -133.12 56.25
CA ILE A 46 110.29 -132.42 54.97
C ILE A 46 108.81 -132.52 54.59
N ILE A 47 108.17 -133.68 54.80
CA ILE A 47 106.75 -133.88 54.50
C ILE A 47 105.87 -132.99 55.38
N GLU A 48 106.15 -132.91 56.68
CA GLU A 48 105.41 -132.03 57.58
C GLU A 48 105.61 -130.55 57.24
N GLU A 49 106.83 -130.14 56.88
CA GLU A 49 107.09 -128.79 56.37
C GLU A 49 106.28 -128.50 55.09
N GLN A 50 106.21 -129.45 54.15
CA GLN A 50 105.45 -129.28 52.91
C GLN A 50 103.93 -129.24 53.15
N LYS A 51 103.39 -130.08 54.03
CA LYS A 51 101.97 -130.01 54.43
C LYS A 51 101.63 -128.65 55.02
N SER A 52 102.51 -128.11 55.87
CA SER A 52 102.32 -126.77 56.45
C SER A 52 102.33 -125.67 55.39
N LYS A 53 103.21 -125.77 54.37
CA LYS A 53 103.26 -124.83 53.24
C LYS A 53 102.01 -124.90 52.37
N ILE A 54 101.54 -126.11 52.04
CA ILE A 54 100.34 -126.31 51.22
C ILE A 54 99.10 -125.75 51.94
N SER A 55 99.00 -125.96 53.26
CA SER A 55 97.89 -125.41 54.06
C SER A 55 97.85 -123.88 54.02
N ARG A 56 99.00 -123.19 53.92
CA ARG A 56 99.07 -121.73 53.80
C ARG A 56 98.80 -121.20 52.38
N MET A 57 98.81 -122.05 51.36
CA MET A 57 98.52 -121.66 49.98
C MET A 57 97.01 -121.60 49.66
N TYR A 58 96.15 -122.20 50.50
CA TYR A 58 94.71 -122.28 50.25
C TYR A 58 93.90 -121.08 50.78
N ASP A 59 94.51 -120.16 51.52
CA ASP A 59 93.88 -118.90 51.89
C ASP A 59 93.97 -117.94 50.70
N VAL A 60 92.81 -117.55 50.16
CA VAL A 60 92.72 -116.52 49.12
C VAL A 60 93.34 -115.24 49.69
N PRO A 61 94.33 -114.62 49.03
CA PRO A 61 94.97 -113.40 49.50
C PRO A 61 93.95 -112.32 49.84
N GLU A 62 94.16 -111.65 50.97
CA GLU A 62 93.29 -110.61 51.51
C GLU A 62 93.03 -109.49 50.47
N ASP A 63 94.07 -109.12 49.70
CA ASP A 63 93.97 -108.17 48.58
C ASP A 63 92.90 -108.55 47.53
N ILE A 64 92.70 -109.85 47.26
CA ILE A 64 91.70 -110.32 46.29
C ILE A 64 90.28 -110.23 46.88
N LEU A 65 90.14 -110.45 48.18
CA LEU A 65 88.87 -110.27 48.89
C LEU A 65 88.49 -108.79 48.96
N GLU A 66 89.44 -107.92 49.32
CA GLU A 66 89.26 -106.47 49.31
C GLU A 66 88.88 -105.95 47.91
N LEU A 67 89.55 -106.43 46.86
CA LEU A 67 89.18 -106.08 45.48
C LEU A 67 87.76 -106.53 45.12
N LYS A 68 87.34 -107.71 45.58
CA LYS A 68 85.98 -108.21 45.34
C LYS A 68 84.93 -107.35 46.05
N GLU A 69 85.20 -106.91 47.28
CA GLU A 69 84.34 -105.98 48.02
C GLU A 69 84.31 -104.59 47.36
N LEU A 70 85.46 -104.07 46.93
CA LEU A 70 85.56 -102.82 46.17
C LEU A 70 84.80 -102.88 44.84
N ILE A 71 84.89 -103.99 44.10
CA ILE A 71 84.13 -104.19 42.86
C ILE A 71 82.63 -104.27 43.17
N GLY A 72 82.24 -104.94 44.26
CA GLY A 72 80.85 -105.03 44.70
C GLY A 72 80.25 -103.66 45.04
N THR A 73 80.98 -102.86 45.82
CA THR A 73 80.58 -101.49 46.20
C THR A 73 80.55 -100.56 44.99
N GLN A 74 81.53 -100.64 44.10
CA GLN A 74 81.53 -99.89 42.85
C GLN A 74 80.35 -100.24 41.96
N ARG A 75 79.98 -101.52 41.81
CA ARG A 75 78.78 -101.94 41.06
C ARG A 75 77.50 -101.42 41.69
N ALA A 76 77.38 -101.45 43.02
CA ALA A 76 76.22 -100.89 43.71
C ALA A 76 76.09 -99.39 43.48
N LEU A 77 77.19 -98.63 43.59
CA LEU A 77 77.24 -97.21 43.28
C LEU A 77 76.91 -96.91 41.82
N LEU A 78 77.39 -97.73 40.88
CA LEU A 78 77.12 -97.56 39.45
C LEU A 78 75.63 -97.77 39.16
N ASN A 79 75.01 -98.79 39.74
CA ASN A 79 73.57 -99.02 39.62
C ASN A 79 72.74 -97.88 40.24
N GLU A 80 73.15 -97.35 41.40
CA GLU A 80 72.49 -96.19 42.03
C GLU A 80 72.57 -94.96 41.12
N LYS A 81 73.75 -94.70 40.53
CA LYS A 81 73.94 -93.60 39.59
C LYS A 81 73.19 -93.80 38.27
N GLU A 82 73.05 -95.03 37.79
CA GLU A 82 72.18 -95.33 36.65
C GLU A 82 70.70 -95.04 36.96
N MET A 83 70.21 -95.42 38.14
CA MET A 83 68.85 -95.08 38.58
C MET A 83 68.65 -93.56 38.70
N GLU A 84 69.59 -92.84 39.32
CA GLU A 84 69.54 -91.37 39.39
C GLU A 84 69.53 -90.73 37.99
N LEU A 85 70.35 -91.24 37.08
CA LEU A 85 70.43 -90.75 35.71
C LEU A 85 69.11 -90.96 34.96
N ASP A 86 68.46 -92.11 35.13
CA ASP A 86 67.17 -92.39 34.50
C ASP A 86 66.04 -91.53 35.09
N HIS A 87 66.05 -91.28 36.40
CA HIS A 87 65.16 -90.29 37.01
C HIS A 87 65.40 -88.88 36.46
N ALA A 88 66.67 -88.46 36.33
CA ALA A 88 67.01 -87.16 35.77
C ALA A 88 66.55 -87.02 34.31
N LYS A 89 66.76 -88.05 33.47
CA LYS A 89 66.23 -88.09 32.10
C LYS A 89 64.71 -87.99 32.07
N GLY A 90 64.02 -88.71 32.97
CA GLY A 90 62.56 -88.62 33.11
C GLY A 90 62.08 -87.20 33.43
N ASN A 91 62.76 -86.53 34.37
CA ASN A 91 62.46 -85.13 34.72
C ASN A 91 62.73 -84.16 33.56
N VAL A 92 63.81 -84.35 32.80
CA VAL A 92 64.11 -83.54 31.62
C VAL A 92 63.01 -83.67 30.58
N ILE A 93 62.56 -84.90 30.29
CA ILE A 93 61.48 -85.15 29.34
C ILE A 93 60.19 -84.49 29.82
N GLN A 94 59.85 -84.60 31.12
CA GLN A 94 58.66 -83.95 31.68
C GLN A 94 58.73 -82.42 31.51
N ILE A 95 59.86 -81.80 31.86
CA ILE A 95 60.06 -80.36 31.69
C ILE A 95 59.95 -79.96 30.22
N GLU A 96 60.53 -80.71 29.29
CA GLU A 96 60.41 -80.44 27.85
C GLU A 96 58.95 -80.51 27.38
N THR A 97 58.18 -81.52 27.83
CA THR A 97 56.76 -81.62 27.48
C THR A 97 55.94 -80.47 28.06
N GLU A 98 56.20 -80.06 29.30
CA GLU A 98 55.53 -78.92 29.92
C GLU A 98 55.86 -77.62 29.17
N LEU A 99 57.13 -77.42 28.80
CA LEU A 99 57.60 -76.24 28.07
C LEU A 99 56.98 -76.18 26.67
N GLU A 100 56.83 -77.31 25.99
CA GLU A 100 56.13 -77.39 24.70
C GLU A 100 54.63 -77.06 24.85
N LEU A 101 54.01 -77.53 25.93
CA LEU A 101 52.60 -77.26 26.23
C LEU A 101 52.38 -75.77 26.54
N TYR A 102 53.27 -75.16 27.33
CA TYR A 102 53.28 -73.71 27.58
C TYR A 102 53.47 -72.91 26.29
N LYS A 103 54.39 -73.32 25.40
CA LYS A 103 54.56 -72.67 24.09
C LYS A 103 53.27 -72.70 23.29
N LYS A 104 52.64 -73.88 23.16
CA LYS A 104 51.35 -74.05 22.45
C LYS A 104 50.22 -73.21 23.06
N GLN A 105 50.21 -73.03 24.38
CA GLN A 105 49.24 -72.15 25.06
C GLN A 105 49.55 -70.66 24.89
N SER A 106 50.83 -70.27 24.84
CA SER A 106 51.23 -68.86 24.68
C SER A 106 50.99 -68.31 23.28
N GLU A 107 51.10 -69.14 22.25
CA GLU A 107 50.95 -68.74 20.85
C GLU A 107 49.58 -68.11 20.51
N PRO A 108 48.42 -68.69 20.90
CA PRO A 108 47.12 -68.06 20.68
C PRO A 108 46.94 -66.77 21.50
N ILE A 109 47.60 -66.66 22.66
CA ILE A 109 47.58 -65.44 23.47
C ILE A 109 48.31 -64.32 22.73
N HIS A 110 49.50 -64.60 22.18
CA HIS A 110 50.24 -63.66 21.36
C HIS A 110 49.46 -63.23 20.12
N LYS A 111 48.85 -64.17 19.38
CA LYS A 111 48.01 -63.84 18.23
C LYS A 111 46.83 -62.92 18.60
N ARG A 112 46.13 -63.21 19.70
CA ARG A 112 45.06 -62.32 20.21
C ARG A 112 45.59 -60.95 20.60
N LEU A 113 46.78 -60.89 21.21
CA LEU A 113 47.41 -59.64 21.59
C LEU A 113 47.70 -58.78 20.34
N ASP A 114 48.26 -59.39 19.30
CA ASP A 114 48.55 -58.72 18.02
C ASP A 114 47.26 -58.21 17.34
N GLU A 115 46.21 -59.04 17.27
CA GLU A 115 44.88 -58.66 16.76
C GLU A 115 44.28 -57.49 17.54
N THR A 116 44.44 -57.47 18.87
CA THR A 116 43.97 -56.35 19.70
C THR A 116 44.78 -55.08 19.44
N TYR A 117 46.09 -55.17 19.23
CA TYR A 117 46.91 -54.01 18.89
C TYR A 117 46.57 -53.45 17.51
N GLU A 118 46.33 -54.30 16.52
CA GLU A 118 45.84 -53.87 15.21
C GLU A 118 44.47 -53.17 15.34
N SER A 119 43.55 -53.75 16.10
CA SER A 119 42.22 -53.17 16.37
C SER A 119 42.29 -51.83 17.12
N ILE A 120 43.23 -51.69 18.06
CA ILE A 120 43.50 -50.41 18.73
C ILE A 120 44.07 -49.39 17.73
N GLY A 121 44.93 -49.83 16.81
CA GLY A 121 45.47 -49.01 15.74
C GLY A 121 44.39 -48.46 14.81
N THR A 122 43.49 -49.32 14.33
CA THR A 122 42.38 -48.93 13.45
C THR A 122 41.40 -47.98 14.15
N THR A 123 40.97 -48.32 15.37
CA THR A 123 40.06 -47.46 16.15
C THR A 123 40.68 -46.10 16.48
N LYS A 124 41.99 -46.02 16.71
CA LYS A 124 42.70 -44.75 16.91
C LYS A 124 42.74 -43.91 15.63
N ALA A 125 42.91 -44.54 14.46
CA ALA A 125 42.84 -43.85 13.17
C ALA A 125 41.44 -43.32 12.89
N GLU A 126 40.40 -44.14 13.08
CA GLU A 126 38.99 -43.72 12.94
C GLU A 126 38.63 -42.57 13.90
N LEU A 127 39.10 -42.63 15.15
CA LEU A 127 38.89 -41.56 16.12
C LEU A 127 39.53 -40.24 15.67
N ALA A 128 40.74 -40.29 15.09
CA ALA A 128 41.41 -39.11 14.56
C ALA A 128 40.66 -38.52 13.36
N GLU A 129 40.16 -39.37 12.45
CA GLU A 129 39.34 -38.96 11.31
C GLU A 129 38.04 -38.30 11.78
N LYS A 130 37.31 -38.93 12.70
CA LYS A 130 36.06 -38.39 13.26
C LYS A 130 36.30 -37.07 14.01
N LYS A 131 37.40 -36.95 14.73
CA LYS A 131 37.79 -35.70 15.39
C LYS A 131 38.04 -34.58 14.37
N SER A 132 38.70 -34.87 13.26
CA SER A 132 38.89 -33.93 12.15
C SER A 132 37.55 -33.53 11.51
N GLU A 133 36.67 -34.49 11.25
CA GLU A 133 35.33 -34.23 10.70
C GLU A 133 34.50 -33.30 11.60
N VAL A 134 34.56 -33.51 12.93
CA VAL A 134 33.88 -32.66 13.91
C VAL A 134 34.44 -31.24 13.90
N LEU A 135 35.76 -31.06 13.80
CA LEU A 135 36.38 -29.73 13.69
C LEU A 135 35.89 -28.99 12.45
N LEU A 136 35.89 -29.64 11.29
CA LEU A 136 35.39 -29.05 10.03
C LEU A 136 33.90 -28.68 10.12
N LYS A 137 33.07 -29.53 10.72
CA LYS A 137 31.65 -29.24 10.96
C LYS A 137 31.47 -28.05 11.91
N THR A 138 32.31 -27.96 12.95
CA THR A 138 32.27 -26.85 13.92
C THR A 138 32.61 -25.52 13.25
N GLU A 139 33.63 -25.49 12.38
CA GLU A 139 33.97 -24.30 11.59
C GLU A 139 32.84 -23.91 10.64
N ARG A 140 32.21 -24.89 9.98
CA ARG A 140 31.06 -24.65 9.11
C ARG A 140 29.86 -24.07 9.87
N ILE A 141 29.58 -24.56 11.08
CA ILE A 141 28.54 -24.02 11.97
C ILE A 141 28.85 -22.56 12.30
N LYS A 142 30.08 -22.26 12.73
CA LYS A 142 30.51 -20.89 13.06
C LYS A 142 30.35 -19.93 11.87
N ASN A 143 30.69 -20.38 10.66
CA ASN A 143 30.50 -19.62 9.44
C ASN A 143 29.01 -19.36 9.13
N LEU A 144 28.14 -20.35 9.33
CA LEU A 144 26.69 -20.18 9.17
C LEU A 144 26.11 -19.24 10.23
N GLU A 145 26.54 -19.34 11.48
CA GLU A 145 26.12 -18.43 12.56
C GLU A 145 26.51 -16.97 12.28
N ASN A 146 27.68 -16.74 11.67
CA ASN A 146 28.09 -15.41 11.23
C ASN A 146 27.17 -14.88 10.13
N LYS A 147 26.88 -15.69 9.10
CA LYS A 147 25.93 -15.32 8.03
C LYS A 147 24.53 -15.03 8.57
N VAL A 148 24.04 -15.83 9.51
CA VAL A 148 22.73 -15.59 10.15
C VAL A 148 22.72 -14.27 10.91
N ARG A 149 23.80 -13.94 11.63
CA ARG A 149 23.93 -12.64 12.31
C ARG A 149 23.95 -11.47 11.33
N GLU A 150 24.68 -11.58 10.22
CA GLU A 150 24.70 -10.56 9.17
C GLU A 150 23.32 -10.36 8.54
N ILE A 151 22.61 -11.45 8.22
CA ILE A 151 21.25 -11.39 7.65
C ILE A 151 20.28 -10.75 8.64
N ARG A 152 20.36 -11.09 9.93
CA ARG A 152 19.52 -10.45 10.97
C ARG A 152 19.80 -8.96 11.06
N ALA A 153 21.06 -8.55 11.12
CA ALA A 153 21.43 -7.13 11.15
C ALA A 153 20.97 -6.38 9.89
N PHE A 154 20.96 -7.04 8.73
CA PHE A 154 20.43 -6.46 7.49
C PHE A 154 18.90 -6.36 7.52
N ALA A 155 18.20 -7.39 8.02
CA ALA A 155 16.75 -7.37 8.19
C ALA A 155 16.29 -6.27 9.14
N ASP A 156 16.98 -6.09 10.27
CA ASP A 156 16.68 -5.03 11.25
C ASP A 156 16.85 -3.64 10.60
N LYS A 157 17.91 -3.42 9.82
CA LYS A 157 18.12 -2.17 9.07
C LYS A 157 17.02 -1.91 8.04
N LEU A 158 16.63 -2.93 7.28
CA LEU A 158 15.54 -2.81 6.31
C LEU A 158 14.21 -2.49 6.98
N GLN A 159 13.94 -3.10 8.14
CA GLN A 159 12.74 -2.82 8.92
C GLN A 159 12.74 -1.36 9.41
N ASP A 160 13.86 -0.87 9.93
CA ASP A 160 14.03 0.52 10.34
C ASP A 160 13.84 1.50 9.16
N GLU A 161 14.39 1.17 7.97
CA GLU A 161 14.20 1.96 6.76
C GLU A 161 12.73 1.97 6.29
N GLN A 162 12.06 0.82 6.31
CA GLN A 162 10.63 0.75 5.99
C GLN A 162 9.78 1.61 6.93
N VAL A 163 10.05 1.55 8.24
CA VAL A 163 9.36 2.38 9.24
C VAL A 163 9.61 3.87 9.00
N LYS A 164 10.85 4.26 8.64
CA LYS A 164 11.16 5.65 8.26
C LYS A 164 10.38 6.10 7.03
N ILE A 165 10.37 5.30 5.96
CA ILE A 165 9.64 5.62 4.73
C ILE A 165 8.14 5.76 5.01
N LEU A 166 7.54 4.84 5.78
CA LEU A 166 6.13 4.90 6.17
C LEU A 166 5.82 6.18 6.95
N ASN A 167 6.67 6.55 7.91
CA ASN A 167 6.50 7.78 8.69
C ASN A 167 6.62 9.03 7.81
N ASP A 168 7.55 9.06 6.86
CA ASP A 168 7.72 10.19 5.95
C ASP A 168 6.55 10.29 4.96
N MET A 169 6.03 9.16 4.48
CA MET A 169 4.82 9.12 3.66
C MET A 169 3.58 9.59 4.43
N ASP A 170 3.41 9.17 5.69
CA ASP A 170 2.29 9.61 6.53
C ASP A 170 2.35 11.12 6.81
N LYS A 171 3.56 11.65 7.09
CA LYS A 171 3.77 13.10 7.23
C LYS A 171 3.44 13.87 5.96
N LYS A 172 3.93 13.40 4.80
CA LYS A 172 3.63 14.02 3.50
C LYS A 172 2.14 13.98 3.20
N GLY A 173 1.50 12.82 3.36
CA GLY A 173 0.07 12.66 3.15
C GLY A 173 -0.75 13.59 4.05
N LYS A 174 -0.39 13.72 5.33
CA LYS A 174 -1.04 14.69 6.24
C LYS A 174 -0.88 16.12 5.75
N SER A 175 0.32 16.52 5.33
CA SER A 175 0.55 17.89 4.83
C SER A 175 -0.20 18.18 3.52
N GLU A 176 -0.28 17.21 2.60
CA GLU A 176 -1.02 17.36 1.34
C GLU A 176 -2.53 17.41 1.57
N VAL A 177 -3.06 16.60 2.50
CA VAL A 177 -4.48 16.65 2.88
C VAL A 177 -4.81 17.99 3.54
N GLU A 178 -3.93 18.52 4.39
CA GLU A 178 -4.09 19.85 4.99
C GLU A 178 -4.05 20.98 3.96
N SER A 179 -3.14 20.91 2.98
CA SER A 179 -3.06 21.92 1.90
C SER A 179 -4.31 21.89 1.03
N ILE A 180 -4.75 20.72 0.57
CA ILE A 180 -5.98 20.56 -0.21
C ILE A 180 -7.19 21.06 0.57
N ARG A 181 -7.27 20.75 1.87
CA ARG A 181 -8.37 21.22 2.72
C ARG A 181 -8.39 22.74 2.84
N LYS A 182 -7.22 23.37 2.90
CA LYS A 182 -7.11 24.83 2.94
C LYS A 182 -7.51 25.46 1.60
N GLU A 183 -7.00 24.95 0.48
CA GLU A 183 -7.37 25.40 -0.87
C GLU A 183 -8.88 25.27 -1.10
N TYR A 184 -9.48 24.12 -0.79
CA TYR A 184 -10.92 23.91 -0.91
C TYR A 184 -11.73 24.88 -0.03
N LEU A 185 -11.23 25.22 1.16
CA LEU A 185 -11.89 26.19 2.04
C LEU A 185 -11.83 27.61 1.46
N GLU A 186 -10.69 28.00 0.89
CA GLU A 186 -10.51 29.28 0.19
C GLU A 186 -11.43 29.37 -1.03
N GLU A 187 -11.43 28.36 -1.91
CA GLU A 187 -12.33 28.30 -3.07
C GLU A 187 -13.81 28.36 -2.68
N LYS A 188 -14.20 27.64 -1.61
CA LYS A 188 -15.57 27.66 -1.09
C LYS A 188 -15.93 29.05 -0.56
N ASN A 189 -15.02 29.74 0.12
CA ASN A 189 -15.24 31.09 0.61
C ASN A 189 -15.40 32.09 -0.54
N ASP A 190 -14.56 31.99 -1.57
CA ASP A 190 -14.65 32.82 -2.78
C ASP A 190 -15.94 32.58 -3.57
N ALA A 191 -16.35 31.32 -3.73
CA ALA A 191 -17.62 30.97 -4.36
C ALA A 191 -18.81 31.52 -3.55
N ASN A 192 -18.77 31.43 -2.22
CA ASN A 192 -19.79 32.01 -1.36
C ASN A 192 -19.82 33.55 -1.44
N ALA A 193 -18.66 34.20 -1.56
CA ALA A 193 -18.57 35.65 -1.75
C ALA A 193 -19.23 36.06 -3.08
N LYS A 194 -18.90 35.37 -4.18
CA LYS A 194 -19.54 35.59 -5.49
C LYS A 194 -21.04 35.35 -5.46
N LEU A 195 -21.51 34.30 -4.78
CA LEU A 195 -22.94 34.05 -4.60
C LEU A 195 -23.64 35.17 -3.82
N ARG A 196 -23.01 35.70 -2.77
CA ARG A 196 -23.54 36.86 -2.03
C ARG A 196 -23.64 38.09 -2.93
N GLU A 197 -22.59 38.37 -3.70
CA GLU A 197 -22.58 39.47 -4.65
C GLU A 197 -23.67 39.33 -5.72
N MET A 198 -23.80 38.16 -6.35
CA MET A 198 -24.87 37.91 -7.32
C MET A 198 -26.27 38.03 -6.70
N ASN A 199 -26.46 37.54 -5.47
CA ASN A 199 -27.73 37.69 -4.77
C ASN A 199 -28.07 39.16 -4.47
N GLN A 200 -27.07 39.97 -4.13
CA GLN A 200 -27.24 41.41 -3.95
C GLN A 200 -27.60 42.09 -5.27
N MET A 201 -26.87 41.79 -6.35
CA MET A 201 -27.18 42.33 -7.69
C MET A 201 -28.59 41.93 -8.15
N LEU A 202 -29.03 40.70 -7.90
CA LEU A 202 -30.38 40.25 -8.20
C LEU A 202 -31.43 40.97 -7.36
N LEU A 203 -31.15 41.25 -6.09
CA LEU A 203 -32.05 42.02 -5.22
C LEU A 203 -32.18 43.45 -5.73
N ASP A 204 -31.06 44.11 -6.00
CA ASP A 204 -31.02 45.48 -6.51
C ASP A 204 -31.73 45.57 -7.88
N SER A 205 -31.47 44.62 -8.78
CA SER A 205 -32.16 44.54 -10.08
C SER A 205 -33.67 44.34 -9.93
N LYS A 206 -34.11 43.49 -8.98
CA LYS A 206 -35.53 43.34 -8.67
C LYS A 206 -36.13 44.63 -8.14
N LEU A 207 -35.46 45.32 -7.23
CA LEU A 207 -35.91 46.61 -6.68
C LEU A 207 -36.08 47.65 -7.80
N ILE A 208 -35.05 47.82 -8.63
CA ILE A 208 -35.09 48.73 -9.80
C ILE A 208 -36.23 48.33 -10.74
N SER A 209 -36.43 47.04 -11.02
CA SER A 209 -37.52 46.59 -11.88
C SER A 209 -38.90 46.82 -11.26
N THR A 210 -39.04 46.67 -9.94
CA THR A 210 -40.30 46.96 -9.24
C THR A 210 -40.60 48.45 -9.19
N GLU A 211 -39.58 49.29 -8.98
CA GLU A 211 -39.70 50.75 -9.04
C GLU A 211 -40.10 51.20 -10.45
N ALA A 212 -39.38 50.75 -11.48
CA ALA A 212 -39.71 51.04 -12.87
C ALA A 212 -41.11 50.55 -13.27
N SER A 213 -41.55 49.40 -12.75
CA SER A 213 -42.90 48.90 -12.97
C SER A 213 -43.95 49.76 -12.27
N SER A 214 -43.67 50.24 -11.06
CA SER A 214 -44.53 51.19 -10.33
C SER A 214 -44.61 52.52 -11.06
N ASP A 215 -43.48 53.10 -11.45
CA ASP A 215 -43.41 54.34 -12.21
C ASP A 215 -44.15 54.22 -13.55
N ALA A 216 -44.02 53.10 -14.25
CA ALA A 216 -44.76 52.85 -15.48
C ALA A 216 -46.28 52.78 -15.25
N LYS A 217 -46.74 52.22 -14.12
CA LYS A 217 -48.16 52.24 -13.75
C LYS A 217 -48.64 53.65 -13.43
N ASP A 218 -47.85 54.43 -12.70
CA ASP A 218 -48.18 55.82 -12.37
C ASP A 218 -48.23 56.69 -13.63
N ILE A 219 -47.24 56.55 -14.52
CA ILE A 219 -47.21 57.21 -15.83
C ILE A 219 -48.42 56.79 -16.66
N LYS A 220 -48.74 55.50 -16.73
CA LYS A 220 -49.92 54.99 -17.45
C LYS A 220 -51.21 55.62 -16.90
N SER A 221 -51.39 55.64 -15.58
CA SER A 221 -52.56 56.27 -14.94
C SER A 221 -52.65 57.76 -15.27
N ARG A 222 -51.53 58.50 -15.24
CA ARG A 222 -51.51 59.92 -15.65
C ARG A 222 -51.82 60.11 -17.13
N PHE A 223 -51.34 59.23 -18.01
CA PHE A 223 -51.68 59.26 -19.44
C PHE A 223 -53.17 58.98 -19.68
N GLU A 224 -53.75 58.00 -18.99
CA GLU A 224 -55.19 57.72 -19.05
C GLU A 224 -56.02 58.93 -18.58
N GLU A 225 -55.61 59.62 -17.51
CA GLU A 225 -56.25 60.87 -17.09
C GLU A 225 -56.14 61.99 -18.14
N ILE A 226 -54.98 62.14 -18.79
CA ILE A 226 -54.77 63.12 -19.86
C ILE A 226 -55.64 62.78 -21.07
N LEU A 227 -55.71 61.50 -21.47
CA LEU A 227 -56.56 61.04 -22.57
C LEU A 227 -58.03 61.33 -22.28
N ASN A 228 -58.52 61.00 -21.09
CA ASN A 228 -59.89 61.30 -20.69
C ASN A 228 -60.17 62.82 -20.73
N LYS A 229 -59.25 63.66 -20.23
CA LYS A 229 -59.38 65.13 -20.33
C LYS A 229 -59.36 65.61 -21.78
N GLN A 230 -58.56 64.99 -22.64
CA GLN A 230 -58.50 65.33 -24.05
C GLN A 230 -59.80 64.96 -24.77
N GLU A 231 -60.36 63.78 -24.50
CA GLU A 231 -61.67 63.36 -25.01
C GLU A 231 -62.78 64.31 -24.54
N ASP A 232 -62.80 64.67 -23.26
CA ASP A 232 -63.73 65.66 -22.70
C ASP A 232 -63.62 67.02 -23.40
N LEU A 233 -62.40 67.48 -23.67
CA LEU A 233 -62.15 68.74 -24.38
C LEU A 233 -62.58 68.66 -25.84
N ILE A 234 -62.35 67.54 -26.53
CA ILE A 234 -62.82 67.30 -27.89
C ILE A 234 -64.35 67.37 -27.90
N HIS A 235 -65.02 66.66 -27.00
CA HIS A 235 -66.47 66.66 -26.92
C HIS A 235 -67.04 68.06 -26.62
N LYS A 236 -66.45 68.80 -25.68
CA LYS A 236 -66.82 70.20 -25.43
C LYS A 236 -66.61 71.10 -26.66
N ASN A 237 -65.55 70.89 -27.43
CA ASN A 237 -65.29 71.64 -28.64
C ASN A 237 -66.33 71.33 -29.73
N GLU A 238 -66.76 70.08 -29.86
CA GLU A 238 -67.84 69.68 -30.77
C GLU A 238 -69.16 70.35 -30.40
N VAL A 239 -69.55 70.30 -29.12
CA VAL A 239 -70.76 70.99 -28.62
C VAL A 239 -70.70 72.49 -28.91
N LEU A 240 -69.58 73.16 -28.60
CA LEU A 240 -69.40 74.58 -28.88
C LEU A 240 -69.43 74.91 -30.39
N ARG A 241 -68.92 74.02 -31.24
CA ARG A 241 -68.99 74.20 -32.70
C ARG A 241 -70.42 74.11 -33.21
N ASP A 242 -71.22 73.19 -32.68
CA ASP A 242 -72.63 73.06 -33.06
C ASP A 242 -73.46 74.23 -32.54
N GLU A 243 -73.21 74.69 -31.31
CA GLU A 243 -73.80 75.94 -30.79
C GLU A 243 -73.45 77.14 -31.67
N LYS A 244 -72.17 77.28 -32.07
CA LYS A 244 -71.74 78.34 -32.98
C LYS A 244 -72.46 78.26 -34.33
N ARG A 245 -72.62 77.08 -34.91
CA ARG A 245 -73.37 76.89 -36.17
C ARG A 245 -74.84 77.31 -36.03
N ASN A 246 -75.47 76.97 -34.90
CA ASN A 246 -76.85 77.36 -34.63
C ASN A 246 -77.00 78.88 -34.51
N LEU A 247 -76.11 79.54 -33.75
CA LEU A 247 -76.10 81.00 -33.62
C LEU A 247 -75.83 81.71 -34.97
N GLU A 248 -74.90 81.19 -35.79
CA GLU A 248 -74.67 81.73 -37.14
C GLU A 248 -75.91 81.60 -38.04
N ALA A 249 -76.68 80.52 -37.91
CA ALA A 249 -77.94 80.34 -38.64
C ALA A 249 -79.02 81.33 -38.18
N GLU A 250 -79.08 81.66 -36.88
CA GLU A 250 -79.98 82.68 -36.35
C GLU A 250 -79.61 84.09 -36.82
N ILE A 251 -78.31 84.43 -36.85
CA ILE A 251 -77.81 85.70 -37.38
C ILE A 251 -78.23 85.88 -38.84
N ARG A 252 -78.07 84.84 -39.69
CA ARG A 252 -78.49 84.90 -41.10
C ARG A 252 -79.99 85.21 -41.26
N LYS A 253 -80.84 84.56 -40.45
CA LYS A 253 -82.29 84.84 -40.45
C LYS A 253 -82.60 86.28 -40.03
N PHE A 254 -81.83 86.83 -39.10
CA PHE A 254 -81.98 88.22 -38.65
C PHE A 254 -81.53 89.22 -39.74
N ASP A 255 -80.40 88.96 -40.41
CA ASP A 255 -79.91 89.80 -41.50
C ASP A 255 -80.88 89.86 -42.68
N GLU A 256 -81.49 88.72 -43.05
CA GLU A 256 -82.53 88.69 -44.09
C GLU A 256 -83.74 89.57 -43.73
N LYS A 257 -84.22 89.49 -42.48
CA LYS A 257 -85.32 90.35 -42.00
C LYS A 257 -84.96 91.83 -42.01
N MET A 258 -83.73 92.18 -41.61
CA MET A 258 -83.25 93.57 -41.64
C MET A 258 -83.16 94.13 -43.06
N LYS A 259 -82.84 93.29 -44.05
CA LYS A 259 -82.79 93.67 -45.46
C LYS A 259 -84.18 94.01 -46.01
N VAL A 260 -85.20 93.22 -45.65
CA VAL A 260 -86.60 93.49 -46.02
C VAL A 260 -87.09 94.83 -45.43
N LEU A 261 -86.75 95.12 -44.17
CA LEU A 261 -87.12 96.38 -43.51
C LEU A 261 -86.44 97.62 -44.12
N ARG A 262 -85.18 97.51 -44.58
CA ARG A 262 -84.51 98.61 -45.31
C ARG A 262 -85.18 98.92 -46.63
N ASN A 263 -85.49 97.90 -47.43
CA ASN A 263 -86.13 98.10 -48.73
C ASN A 263 -87.53 98.73 -48.59
N PHE A 264 -88.30 98.34 -47.57
CA PHE A 264 -89.63 98.93 -47.31
C PHE A 264 -89.56 100.43 -46.97
N LYS A 265 -88.51 100.86 -46.26
CA LYS A 265 -88.30 102.26 -45.88
C LYS A 265 -87.94 103.12 -47.09
N GLU A 266 -87.04 102.66 -47.94
CA GLU A 266 -86.57 103.41 -49.12
C GLU A 266 -87.68 103.61 -50.19
N GLU A 267 -88.60 102.66 -50.36
CA GLU A 267 -89.65 102.76 -51.39
C GLU A 267 -90.81 103.71 -51.04
N ASN A 268 -91.00 104.08 -49.77
CA ASN A 268 -92.20 104.80 -49.32
C ASN A 268 -91.92 106.20 -48.72
N GLU A 269 -90.65 106.61 -48.63
CA GLU A 269 -90.23 107.88 -48.03
C GLU A 269 -90.80 109.11 -48.77
N ALA A 270 -90.86 109.07 -50.10
CA ALA A 270 -91.40 110.17 -50.92
C ALA A 270 -92.92 110.35 -50.75
N LYS A 271 -93.68 109.26 -50.56
CA LYS A 271 -95.14 109.32 -50.36
C LYS A 271 -95.51 109.84 -48.97
N ILE A 272 -94.79 109.41 -47.93
CA ILE A 272 -95.03 109.84 -46.54
C ILE A 272 -94.80 111.36 -46.42
N THR A 273 -93.75 111.88 -47.05
CA THR A 273 -93.40 113.31 -46.98
C THR A 273 -94.39 114.23 -47.71
N TYR A 274 -95.08 113.73 -48.75
CA TYR A 274 -96.11 114.51 -49.46
C TYR A 274 -97.43 114.58 -48.69
N TYR A 275 -97.88 113.46 -48.10
CA TYR A 275 -99.10 113.44 -47.30
C TYR A 275 -98.97 114.27 -46.02
N ASP A 276 -97.80 114.27 -45.37
CA ASP A 276 -97.54 115.13 -44.20
C ASP A 276 -97.66 116.63 -44.51
N ARG A 277 -97.41 117.07 -45.76
CA ARG A 277 -97.52 118.47 -46.18
C ARG A 277 -98.95 118.90 -46.53
N LEU A 278 -99.83 117.98 -46.90
CA LEU A 278 -101.24 118.23 -47.21
C LEU A 278 -102.13 118.31 -45.95
N THR A 279 -101.74 117.62 -44.88
CA THR A 279 -102.45 117.55 -43.60
C THR A 279 -102.85 118.92 -43.01
N PRO A 280 -101.96 119.93 -42.88
CA PRO A 280 -102.35 121.23 -42.29
C PRO A 280 -103.32 122.05 -43.15
N LEU A 281 -103.48 121.73 -44.44
CA LEU A 281 -104.33 122.49 -45.37
C LEU A 281 -105.74 121.92 -45.50
N MET A 282 -105.95 120.64 -45.17
CA MET A 282 -107.28 120.05 -45.04
C MET A 282 -108.06 120.63 -43.85
N GLU A 283 -107.37 121.17 -42.84
CA GLU A 283 -108.00 121.73 -41.64
C GLU A 283 -108.64 123.11 -41.87
N GLN A 284 -108.31 123.82 -42.97
CA GLN A 284 -108.90 125.12 -43.32
C GLN A 284 -109.76 125.00 -44.58
N GLU A 285 -111.08 124.80 -44.40
CA GLU A 285 -112.04 124.48 -45.47
C GLU A 285 -111.98 125.43 -46.68
N ALA A 286 -111.77 126.73 -46.45
CA ALA A 286 -111.68 127.73 -47.52
C ALA A 286 -110.40 127.59 -48.38
N GLN A 287 -109.27 127.18 -47.79
CA GLN A 287 -108.02 126.95 -48.51
C GLN A 287 -108.04 125.63 -49.26
N PHE A 288 -108.59 124.59 -48.63
CA PHE A 288 -108.75 123.29 -49.27
C PHE A 288 -109.71 123.34 -50.47
N LYS A 289 -110.83 124.08 -50.36
CA LYS A 289 -111.73 124.32 -51.50
C LYS A 289 -111.04 125.11 -52.62
N ALA A 290 -110.27 126.15 -52.30
CA ALA A 290 -109.51 126.89 -53.29
C ALA A 290 -108.47 125.99 -53.99
N PHE A 291 -107.74 125.16 -53.24
CA PHE A 291 -106.78 124.20 -53.78
C PHE A 291 -107.45 123.18 -54.71
N LEU A 292 -108.56 122.55 -54.28
CA LEU A 292 -109.32 121.60 -55.10
C LEU A 292 -109.88 122.23 -56.39
N ILE A 293 -110.32 123.50 -56.32
CA ILE A 293 -110.79 124.23 -57.51
C ILE A 293 -109.61 124.45 -58.47
N ILE A 294 -108.44 124.86 -57.97
CA ILE A 294 -107.25 125.07 -58.81
C ILE A 294 -106.74 123.74 -59.38
N GLU A 295 -106.72 122.66 -58.60
CA GLU A 295 -106.35 121.31 -59.06
C GLU A 295 -107.28 120.83 -60.19
N LYS A 296 -108.61 120.99 -60.03
CA LYS A 296 -109.58 120.56 -61.04
C LYS A 296 -109.58 121.41 -62.31
N VAL A 297 -109.47 122.73 -62.17
CA VAL A 297 -109.55 123.67 -63.30
C VAL A 297 -108.18 123.85 -63.97
N LYS A 298 -107.12 123.33 -63.35
CA LYS A 298 -105.71 123.31 -63.76
C LYS A 298 -105.04 124.67 -63.89
N SER A 299 -105.77 125.71 -64.29
CA SER A 299 -105.30 127.10 -64.36
C SER A 299 -106.47 128.05 -64.17
N ILE A 300 -106.41 128.95 -63.20
CA ILE A 300 -107.49 129.91 -62.95
C ILE A 300 -106.93 131.31 -62.66
N SER A 301 -107.62 132.34 -63.14
CA SER A 301 -107.28 133.73 -62.84
C SER A 301 -107.82 134.14 -61.46
N LEU A 302 -107.26 135.19 -60.86
CA LEU A 302 -107.67 135.64 -59.52
C LEU A 302 -109.14 136.11 -59.49
N ASP A 303 -109.63 136.74 -60.57
CA ASP A 303 -111.02 137.17 -60.68
C ASP A 303 -111.99 135.99 -60.91
N ASP A 304 -111.56 134.95 -61.64
CA ASP A 304 -112.38 133.75 -61.85
C ASP A 304 -112.46 132.92 -60.56
N LEU A 305 -111.36 132.82 -59.81
CA LEU A 305 -111.34 132.19 -58.49
C LEU A 305 -112.22 132.96 -57.50
N ARG A 306 -112.29 134.30 -57.63
CA ARG A 306 -113.24 135.14 -56.90
C ARG A 306 -114.68 134.80 -57.17
N ASN A 307 -115.05 134.69 -58.44
CA ASN A 307 -116.41 134.34 -58.81
C ASN A 307 -116.77 132.91 -58.37
N ALA A 308 -115.81 131.97 -58.41
CA ALA A 308 -116.04 130.58 -57.97
C ALA A 308 -116.15 130.42 -56.44
N MET A 309 -115.39 131.20 -55.67
CA MET A 309 -115.36 131.14 -54.20
C MET A 309 -116.36 132.10 -53.53
N GLY A 310 -117.02 132.97 -54.29
CA GLY A 310 -118.01 133.95 -53.79
C GLY A 310 -117.49 134.92 -52.73
N SER A 311 -116.16 135.04 -52.58
CA SER A 311 -115.51 135.69 -51.45
C SER A 311 -114.80 136.99 -51.88
N PRO A 312 -114.66 137.99 -50.99
CA PRO A 312 -113.97 139.24 -51.31
C PRO A 312 -112.53 139.01 -51.80
N ILE A 313 -112.09 139.80 -52.78
CA ILE A 313 -110.81 139.57 -53.49
C ILE A 313 -109.58 139.57 -52.56
N VAL A 314 -109.65 140.32 -51.45
CA VAL A 314 -108.58 140.40 -50.45
C VAL A 314 -108.39 139.07 -49.70
N LEU A 315 -109.49 138.38 -49.38
CA LEU A 315 -109.46 137.08 -48.73
C LEU A 315 -108.89 136.01 -49.65
N ILE A 316 -109.24 136.06 -50.93
CA ILE A 316 -108.73 135.11 -51.93
C ILE A 316 -107.25 135.33 -52.19
N LYS A 317 -106.81 136.59 -52.24
CA LYS A 317 -105.37 136.90 -52.36
C LYS A 317 -104.59 136.33 -51.18
N LYS A 318 -105.13 136.41 -49.96
CA LYS A 318 -104.52 135.80 -48.75
C LYS A 318 -104.54 134.27 -48.78
N ILE A 319 -105.62 133.65 -49.27
CA ILE A 319 -105.73 132.20 -49.44
C ILE A 319 -104.70 131.69 -50.46
N VAL A 320 -104.56 132.38 -51.59
CA VAL A 320 -103.58 132.04 -52.63
C VAL A 320 -102.15 132.25 -52.14
N GLN A 321 -101.88 133.33 -51.39
CA GLN A 321 -100.58 133.57 -50.76
C GLN A 321 -100.20 132.44 -49.80
N ASN A 322 -101.13 131.99 -48.94
CA ASN A 322 -100.87 130.89 -48.01
C ASN A 322 -100.61 129.56 -48.74
N LEU A 323 -101.31 129.30 -49.85
CA LEU A 323 -101.09 128.11 -50.68
C LEU A 323 -99.77 128.17 -51.45
N GLN A 324 -99.25 129.37 -51.73
CA GLN A 324 -97.92 129.59 -52.30
C GLN A 324 -96.81 129.47 -51.23
N ASP A 325 -97.04 130.01 -50.02
CA ASP A 325 -96.11 129.88 -48.89
C ASP A 325 -95.95 128.41 -48.44
N ALA A 326 -96.97 127.58 -48.68
CA ALA A 326 -96.92 126.12 -48.49
C ALA A 326 -96.25 125.36 -49.66
N ASP A 327 -95.74 126.06 -50.69
CA ASP A 327 -95.09 125.53 -51.90
C ASP A 327 -95.96 124.56 -52.72
N LEU A 328 -97.29 124.79 -52.72
CA LEU A 328 -98.27 123.93 -53.40
C LEU A 328 -98.86 124.57 -54.67
N LEU A 329 -98.67 125.88 -54.85
CA LEU A 329 -99.09 126.63 -56.02
C LEU A 329 -97.93 127.38 -56.68
N GLU A 330 -97.90 127.37 -58.01
CA GLU A 330 -97.00 128.18 -58.83
C GLU A 330 -97.81 129.20 -59.66
N ILE A 331 -97.27 130.42 -59.82
CA ILE A 331 -97.86 131.50 -60.61
C ILE A 331 -97.16 131.52 -61.97
N ASP A 332 -97.90 131.32 -63.04
CA ASP A 332 -97.38 131.41 -64.40
C ASP A 332 -97.28 132.88 -64.86
N ASP A 333 -96.40 133.19 -65.82
CA ASP A 333 -96.02 134.56 -66.22
C ASP A 333 -97.20 135.43 -66.73
N VAL A 334 -98.35 134.80 -66.97
CA VAL A 334 -99.61 135.43 -67.40
C VAL A 334 -100.56 135.74 -66.22
N GLY A 335 -100.10 135.55 -64.98
CA GLY A 335 -100.86 135.86 -63.75
C GLY A 335 -101.95 134.85 -63.39
N LYS A 336 -101.78 133.58 -63.79
CA LYS A 336 -102.68 132.45 -63.48
C LYS A 336 -102.01 131.45 -62.53
N PHE A 337 -102.81 130.82 -61.66
CA PHE A 337 -102.34 129.90 -60.61
C PHE A 337 -102.47 128.42 -61.02
N HIS A 338 -101.44 127.62 -60.75
CA HIS A 338 -101.39 126.17 -61.01
C HIS A 338 -100.95 125.38 -59.77
N VAL A 339 -101.50 124.18 -59.58
CA VAL A 339 -101.04 123.24 -58.54
C VAL A 339 -99.80 122.48 -59.04
N LYS A 340 -98.77 122.40 -58.20
CA LYS A 340 -97.49 121.72 -58.49
C LYS A 340 -97.71 120.20 -58.49
N SER A 341 -97.52 119.55 -59.63
CA SER A 341 -97.72 118.09 -59.78
C SER A 341 -96.54 117.31 -59.19
N ILE A 342 -96.84 116.30 -58.35
CA ILE A 342 -95.86 115.29 -57.92
C ILE A 342 -95.57 114.36 -59.10
N GLU A 343 -94.32 114.32 -59.54
CA GLU A 343 -93.79 113.17 -60.27
C GLU A 343 -93.07 112.24 -59.29
N LYS A 344 -93.24 110.93 -59.56
CA LYS A 344 -93.04 109.75 -58.70
C LYS A 344 -91.83 109.72 -57.78
#